data_AF-A0A7R9W0W1-F1
#
_entry.id   AF-A0A7R9W0W1-F1
#
_cell.length_a   1.000
_cell.length_b   1.000
_cell.length_c   1.000
_cell.angle_alpha   90.00
_cell.angle_beta   90.00
_cell.angle_gamma   90.00
#
_symmetry.space_group_name_H-M   'P 1'
#
loop_
_entity.id
_entity.type
_entity.pdbx_description
1 polymer ?
#
loop_
_entity_poly.entity_id
_entity_poly.type
_entity_poly.pdbx_seq_one_letter_code
_entity_poly.pdbx_strand_id
1 'polypeptide(L)'
;RQFNLRVFALEQEEYEREGIQWTNITFPDNQDVLDLIDRKHLGLFAILDEQCRLARCTDASFVKAAYDKCGSHPRFGATKPQRASFKFSVRHYAGSVEYDALSSFLDKNRNDVPGEATRLLLRSGRPFLNRLGRILSEPPPTANTTGGGRASPTAANSPSSRAPSPSSSPKHPLRRSSSSLSRPTVTSQFASDLRSLRSRIDASSPHYVRCLKPNDDLLPQKFVPGVVADQLRCAGVLEAV
;
A
#
# COMPACT_ATOMS: atom_id res chain seq x y z
N ARG A 1 -12.07 9.54 -6.10
CA ARG A 1 -11.32 10.75 -5.66
C ARG A 1 -10.73 11.52 -6.84
N GLN A 2 -9.82 10.97 -7.68
CA GLN A 2 -9.27 11.75 -8.81
C GLN A 2 -10.34 12.35 -9.71
N PHE A 3 -11.23 11.51 -10.26
CA PHE A 3 -12.25 11.96 -11.21
C PHE A 3 -13.03 13.15 -10.63
N ASN A 4 -13.58 12.99 -9.42
CA ASN A 4 -14.35 14.03 -8.76
C ASN A 4 -13.53 15.32 -8.55
N LEU A 5 -12.27 15.21 -8.12
CA LEU A 5 -11.41 16.39 -7.93
C LEU A 5 -11.07 17.10 -9.25
N ARG A 6 -10.68 16.35 -10.28
CA ARG A 6 -10.24 16.95 -11.55
C ARG A 6 -11.42 17.52 -12.34
N VAL A 7 -12.54 16.79 -12.40
CA VAL A 7 -13.70 17.19 -13.21
C VAL A 7 -14.53 18.25 -12.51
N PHE A 8 -14.66 18.20 -11.18
CA PHE A 8 -15.55 19.15 -10.50
C PHE A 8 -14.81 20.24 -9.73
N ALA A 9 -13.74 19.92 -9.00
CA ALA A 9 -13.09 20.93 -8.16
C ALA A 9 -12.28 21.92 -8.99
N LEU A 10 -11.52 21.44 -10.00
CA LEU A 10 -10.75 22.34 -10.86
C LEU A 10 -11.62 23.14 -11.83
N GLU A 11 -12.72 22.57 -12.30
CA GLU A 11 -13.65 23.27 -13.18
C GLU A 11 -14.35 24.41 -12.43
N GLN A 12 -14.73 24.18 -11.17
CA GLN A 12 -15.27 25.23 -10.29
C GLN A 12 -14.22 26.29 -9.92
N GLU A 13 -12.96 25.89 -9.65
CA GLU A 13 -11.85 26.83 -9.41
C GLU A 13 -11.55 27.68 -10.66
N GLU A 14 -11.74 27.14 -11.87
CA GLU A 14 -11.62 27.89 -13.13
C GLU A 14 -12.77 28.91 -13.26
N TYR A 15 -14.02 28.52 -13.00
CA TYR A 15 -15.17 29.43 -13.04
C TYR A 15 -15.02 30.59 -12.05
N GLU A 16 -14.52 30.32 -10.84
CA GLU A 16 -14.21 31.35 -9.85
C GLU A 16 -13.10 32.29 -10.35
N ARG A 17 -12.05 31.76 -10.99
CA ARG A 17 -10.94 32.55 -11.54
C ARG A 17 -11.38 33.44 -12.70
N GLU A 18 -12.29 32.96 -13.54
CA GLU A 18 -12.85 33.72 -14.66
C GLU A 18 -13.98 34.68 -14.24
N GLY A 19 -14.39 34.66 -12.97
CA GLY A 19 -15.44 35.53 -12.44
C GLY A 19 -16.85 35.18 -12.96
N ILE A 20 -17.06 33.93 -13.37
CA ILE A 20 -18.35 33.43 -13.86
C ILE A 20 -19.27 33.24 -12.64
N GLN A 21 -20.50 33.78 -12.70
CA GLN A 21 -21.49 33.52 -11.66
C GLN A 21 -21.90 32.05 -11.68
N TRP A 22 -21.41 31.29 -10.70
CA TRP A 22 -21.64 29.86 -10.57
C TRP A 22 -22.00 29.49 -9.12
N THR A 23 -22.82 28.45 -8.96
CA THR A 23 -23.17 27.90 -7.64
C THR A 23 -22.36 26.64 -7.39
N ASN A 24 -21.53 26.62 -6.34
CA ASN A 24 -20.70 25.47 -6.02
C ASN A 24 -21.58 24.20 -5.80
N ILE A 25 -21.30 23.14 -6.56
CA ILE A 25 -21.97 21.84 -6.44
C ILE A 25 -21.16 20.98 -5.48
N THR A 26 -21.85 20.39 -4.49
CA THR A 26 -21.23 19.47 -3.53
C THR A 26 -21.22 18.05 -4.10
N PHE A 27 -20.06 17.39 -4.07
CA PHE A 27 -19.90 16.03 -4.56
C PHE A 27 -19.44 15.08 -3.44
N PRO A 28 -19.77 13.78 -3.51
CA PRO A 28 -19.29 12.81 -2.53
C PRO A 28 -17.76 12.67 -2.60
N ASP A 29 -17.07 12.90 -1.48
CA ASP A 29 -15.65 12.60 -1.32
C ASP A 29 -15.46 11.27 -0.56
N ASN A 30 -14.52 10.47 -1.04
CA ASN A 30 -14.17 9.16 -0.46
C ASN A 30 -12.94 9.25 0.45
N GLN A 31 -12.53 10.46 0.86
CA GLN A 31 -11.33 10.65 1.66
C GLN A 31 -11.40 9.93 3.00
N ASP A 32 -12.60 9.84 3.60
CA ASP A 32 -12.84 9.15 4.86
C ASP A 32 -12.47 7.65 4.82
N VAL A 33 -12.86 6.92 3.77
CA VAL A 33 -12.49 5.51 3.61
C VAL A 33 -11.04 5.33 3.19
N LEU A 34 -10.47 6.28 2.44
CA LEU A 34 -9.05 6.26 2.11
C LEU A 34 -8.18 6.45 3.38
N ASP A 35 -8.59 7.35 4.27
CA ASP A 35 -7.92 7.56 5.55
C ASP A 35 -8.04 6.34 6.46
N LEU A 36 -9.20 5.67 6.48
CA LEU A 36 -9.33 4.40 7.20
C LEU A 36 -8.30 3.35 6.74
N ILE A 37 -7.99 3.30 5.44
CA ILE A 37 -7.11 2.28 4.86
C ILE A 37 -5.63 2.68 4.99
N ASP A 38 -5.26 3.88 4.54
CA ASP A 38 -3.86 4.28 4.29
C ASP A 38 -3.42 5.52 5.10
N ARG A 39 -4.19 5.97 6.09
CA ARG A 39 -3.73 7.06 6.96
C ARG A 39 -2.47 6.64 7.70
N LYS A 40 -1.45 7.50 7.63
CA LYS A 40 -0.17 7.28 8.31
C LYS A 40 -0.39 6.98 9.80
N HIS A 41 0.21 5.90 10.28
CA HIS A 41 0.18 5.40 11.67
C HIS A 41 -1.17 4.89 12.20
N LEU A 42 -2.31 5.25 11.61
CA LEU A 42 -3.65 4.94 12.13
C LEU A 42 -4.51 4.09 11.20
N GLY A 43 -4.18 4.05 9.90
CA GLY A 43 -4.92 3.27 8.91
C GLY A 43 -4.63 1.77 9.01
N LEU A 44 -5.52 0.97 8.42
CA LEU A 44 -5.42 -0.50 8.41
C LEU A 44 -4.06 -1.00 7.91
N PHE A 45 -3.49 -0.38 6.88
CA PHE A 45 -2.16 -0.74 6.36
C PHE A 45 -1.04 -0.46 7.38
N ALA A 46 -1.11 0.67 8.09
CA ALA A 46 -0.12 0.99 9.11
C ALA A 46 -0.17 0.01 10.28
N ILE A 47 -1.38 -0.39 10.69
CA ILE A 47 -1.58 -1.42 11.72
C ILE A 47 -1.03 -2.76 11.25
N LEU A 48 -1.33 -3.17 10.01
CA LEU A 48 -0.84 -4.41 9.45
C LEU A 48 0.70 -4.44 9.37
N ASP A 49 1.32 -3.34 8.93
CA ASP A 49 2.77 -3.20 8.84
C ASP A 49 3.46 -3.29 10.21
N GLU A 50 2.88 -2.66 11.22
CA GLU A 50 3.35 -2.73 12.60
C GLU A 50 3.31 -4.19 13.09
N GLN A 51 2.19 -4.88 12.89
CA GLN A 51 2.02 -6.27 13.32
C GLN A 51 2.95 -7.23 12.55
N CYS A 52 3.23 -6.99 11.27
CA CYS A 52 4.18 -7.79 10.50
C CYS A 52 5.61 -7.75 11.07
N ARG A 53 6.03 -6.61 11.61
CA ARG A 53 7.39 -6.42 12.16
C ARG A 53 7.58 -7.02 13.55
N LEU A 54 6.49 -7.27 14.28
CA LEU A 54 6.52 -7.81 15.63
C LEU A 54 6.57 -9.36 15.60
N ALA A 55 7.53 -9.93 16.32
CA ALA A 55 7.85 -11.37 16.26
C ALA A 55 6.76 -12.32 16.81
N ARG A 56 5.74 -11.80 17.52
CA ARG A 56 4.68 -12.61 18.19
C ARG A 56 3.27 -12.23 17.76
N CYS A 57 3.13 -11.42 16.71
CA CYS A 57 1.83 -11.03 16.19
C CYS A 57 1.25 -12.10 15.27
N THR A 58 -0.07 -12.24 15.32
CA THR A 58 -0.87 -13.16 14.51
C THR A 58 -1.97 -12.38 13.81
N ASP A 59 -2.64 -12.99 12.82
CA ASP A 59 -3.77 -12.33 12.18
C ASP A 59 -4.86 -11.93 13.19
N ALA A 60 -5.07 -12.76 14.21
CA ALA A 60 -5.97 -12.45 15.31
C ALA A 60 -5.54 -11.21 16.11
N SER A 61 -4.23 -10.99 16.31
CA SER A 61 -3.74 -9.77 16.98
C SER A 61 -3.91 -8.53 16.09
N PHE A 62 -3.70 -8.67 14.78
CA PHE A 62 -3.99 -7.60 13.82
C PHE A 62 -5.46 -7.16 13.86
N VAL A 63 -6.39 -8.11 13.83
CA VAL A 63 -7.83 -7.80 13.86
C VAL A 63 -8.24 -7.10 15.14
N LYS A 64 -7.75 -7.58 16.29
CA LYS A 64 -8.01 -6.93 17.58
C LYS A 64 -7.51 -5.50 17.57
N ALA A 65 -6.28 -5.27 17.09
CA ALA A 65 -5.74 -3.92 16.94
C ALA A 65 -6.56 -3.05 15.97
N ALA A 66 -7.12 -3.63 14.90
CA ALA A 66 -8.02 -2.94 13.99
C ALA A 66 -9.35 -2.57 14.66
N TYR A 67 -9.93 -3.46 15.48
CA TYR A 67 -11.13 -3.13 16.28
C TYR A 67 -10.86 -1.98 17.25
N ASP A 68 -9.71 -1.99 17.92
CA ASP A 68 -9.37 -0.99 18.93
C ASP A 68 -9.08 0.38 18.30
N LYS A 69 -8.30 0.42 17.21
CA LYS A 69 -7.88 1.67 16.56
C LYS A 69 -8.90 2.23 15.58
N CYS A 70 -9.64 1.37 14.87
CA CYS A 70 -10.56 1.78 13.80
C CYS A 70 -12.04 1.59 14.17
N GLY A 71 -12.38 0.98 15.30
CA GLY A 71 -13.75 0.60 15.65
C GLY A 71 -14.75 1.75 15.76
N SER A 72 -14.28 2.97 16.03
CA SER A 72 -15.10 4.19 16.09
C SER A 72 -15.28 4.86 14.72
N HIS A 73 -14.55 4.43 13.70
CA HIS A 73 -14.57 5.06 12.38
C HIS A 73 -15.89 4.73 11.67
N PRO A 74 -16.61 5.72 11.08
CA PRO A 74 -17.92 5.49 10.48
C PRO A 74 -17.88 4.48 9.34
N ARG A 75 -16.74 4.34 8.64
CA ARG A 75 -16.54 3.38 7.54
C ARG A 75 -16.05 2.00 7.97
N PHE A 76 -15.78 1.79 9.25
CA PHE A 76 -15.37 0.50 9.80
C PHE A 76 -16.53 -0.14 10.54
N GLY A 77 -16.73 -1.44 10.34
CA GLY A 77 -17.81 -2.19 10.98
C GLY A 77 -17.35 -3.57 11.41
N ALA A 78 -17.82 -4.04 12.57
CA ALA A 78 -17.67 -5.43 12.99
C ALA A 78 -18.78 -5.80 13.98
N THR A 79 -19.74 -6.58 13.51
CA THR A 79 -20.85 -7.13 14.32
C THR A 79 -20.33 -8.15 15.34
N LYS A 80 -21.13 -8.48 16.36
CA LYS A 80 -20.74 -9.48 17.38
C LYS A 80 -20.34 -10.84 16.76
N PRO A 81 -21.10 -11.41 15.79
CA PRO A 81 -20.71 -12.66 15.12
C PRO A 81 -19.41 -12.53 14.32
N GLN A 82 -19.21 -11.39 13.63
CA GLN A 82 -17.98 -11.13 12.88
C GLN A 82 -16.76 -11.05 13.82
N ARG A 83 -16.90 -10.37 14.98
CA ARG A 83 -15.83 -10.30 15.99
C ARG A 83 -15.46 -11.67 16.54
N ALA A 84 -16.44 -12.54 16.78
CA ALA A 84 -16.19 -13.92 17.21
C ALA A 84 -15.42 -14.74 16.16
N SER A 85 -15.57 -14.39 14.88
CA SER A 85 -14.92 -15.06 13.75
C SER A 85 -13.72 -14.29 13.18
N PHE A 86 -13.21 -13.26 13.88
CA PHE A 86 -12.09 -12.40 13.43
C PHE A 86 -12.30 -11.72 12.06
N LYS A 87 -13.54 -11.30 11.79
CA LYS A 87 -13.92 -10.59 10.56
C LYS A 87 -14.21 -9.12 10.80
N PHE A 88 -14.03 -8.30 9.79
CA PHE A 88 -14.45 -6.90 9.81
C PHE A 88 -15.00 -6.49 8.46
N SER A 89 -15.66 -5.34 8.40
CA SER A 89 -16.21 -4.79 7.17
C SER A 89 -15.73 -3.36 6.98
N VAL A 90 -15.45 -3.01 5.72
CA VAL A 90 -15.17 -1.64 5.31
C VAL A 90 -16.26 -1.18 4.36
N ARG A 91 -16.85 -0.02 4.66
CA ARG A 91 -17.87 0.60 3.79
C ARG A 91 -17.18 1.42 2.72
N HIS A 92 -16.89 0.80 1.58
CA HIS A 92 -16.35 1.49 0.40
C HIS A 92 -17.42 2.34 -0.29
N TYR A 93 -16.99 3.12 -1.29
CA TYR A 93 -17.90 3.90 -2.13
C TYR A 93 -18.89 3.03 -2.92
N ALA A 94 -18.49 1.80 -3.27
CA ALA A 94 -19.29 0.82 -4.01
C ALA A 94 -20.06 -0.16 -3.10
N GLY A 95 -20.09 0.07 -1.79
CA GLY A 95 -20.77 -0.78 -0.82
C GLY A 95 -19.86 -1.34 0.28
N SER A 96 -20.46 -2.13 1.17
CA SER A 96 -19.75 -2.75 2.29
C SER A 96 -19.11 -4.07 1.87
N VAL A 97 -17.84 -4.24 2.19
CA VAL A 97 -17.09 -5.48 1.92
C VAL A 97 -16.65 -6.09 3.24
N GLU A 98 -16.92 -7.39 3.41
CA GLU A 98 -16.43 -8.18 4.54
C GLU A 98 -15.03 -8.74 4.23
N TYR A 99 -14.13 -8.61 5.19
CA TYR A 99 -12.78 -9.15 5.19
C TYR A 99 -12.65 -10.22 6.26
N ASP A 100 -12.21 -11.40 5.83
CA ASP A 100 -11.80 -12.47 6.72
C ASP A 100 -10.30 -12.37 6.98
N ALA A 101 -9.94 -11.95 8.18
CA ALA A 101 -8.54 -11.70 8.48
C ALA A 101 -7.75 -12.97 8.83
N LEU A 102 -8.40 -14.10 9.13
CA LEU A 102 -7.69 -15.38 9.32
C LEU A 102 -7.17 -15.96 8.00
N SER A 103 -7.37 -15.26 6.88
CA SER A 103 -6.85 -15.61 5.56
C SER A 103 -5.37 -15.24 5.35
N SER A 104 -4.54 -15.33 6.41
CA SER A 104 -3.08 -15.12 6.38
C SER A 104 -2.65 -13.72 5.92
N PHE A 105 -3.24 -12.68 6.50
CA PHE A 105 -2.92 -11.27 6.18
C PHE A 105 -1.45 -10.95 6.47
N LEU A 106 -0.93 -11.38 7.62
CA LEU A 106 0.47 -11.11 7.99
C LEU A 106 1.45 -11.78 7.04
N ASP A 107 1.23 -13.05 6.69
CA ASP A 107 2.13 -13.80 5.80
C ASP A 107 2.13 -13.20 4.39
N LYS A 108 0.94 -12.89 3.86
CA LYS A 108 0.78 -12.19 2.57
C LYS A 108 1.48 -10.83 2.57
N ASN A 109 1.42 -10.10 3.68
CA ASN A 109 2.01 -8.77 3.75
C ASN A 109 3.52 -8.77 4.03
N ARG A 110 4.03 -9.78 4.76
CA ARG A 110 5.48 -9.98 4.93
C ARG A 110 6.16 -10.33 3.62
N ASN A 111 5.49 -11.13 2.77
CA ASN A 111 6.03 -11.59 1.49
C ASN A 111 7.45 -12.17 1.66
N ASP A 112 7.66 -12.88 2.76
CA ASP A 112 8.95 -13.45 3.12
C ASP A 112 9.21 -14.69 2.28
N VAL A 113 10.34 -14.67 1.56
CA VAL A 113 10.85 -15.84 0.84
C VAL A 113 11.90 -16.53 1.73
N PRO A 114 11.80 -17.85 1.96
CA PRO A 114 12.81 -18.59 2.73
C PRO A 114 14.23 -18.34 2.21
N GLY A 115 15.16 -18.06 3.13
CA GLY A 115 16.54 -17.74 2.76
C GLY A 115 17.26 -18.90 2.07
N GLU A 116 16.90 -20.12 2.44
CA GLU A 116 17.40 -21.39 1.91
C GLU A 116 16.99 -21.57 0.44
N ALA A 117 15.72 -21.28 0.12
CA ALA A 117 15.22 -21.30 -1.25
C ALA A 117 15.95 -20.27 -2.12
N THR A 118 16.14 -19.06 -1.58
CA THR A 118 16.88 -17.99 -2.26
C THR A 118 18.35 -18.40 -2.52
N ARG A 119 19.02 -18.98 -1.52
CA ARG A 119 20.40 -19.50 -1.66
C ARG A 119 20.49 -20.63 -2.68
N LEU A 120 19.50 -21.52 -2.72
CA LEU A 120 19.44 -22.60 -3.71
C LEU A 120 19.34 -22.04 -5.13
N LEU A 121 18.49 -21.03 -5.36
CA LEU A 121 18.38 -20.35 -6.65
C LEU A 121 19.71 -19.69 -7.07
N LEU A 122 20.37 -19.00 -6.13
CA LEU A 122 21.67 -18.37 -6.36
C LEU A 122 22.81 -19.36 -6.65
N ARG A 123 22.70 -20.63 -6.23
CA ARG A 123 23.67 -21.67 -6.52
C ARG A 123 23.34 -22.49 -7.77
N SER A 124 22.18 -22.25 -8.39
CA SER A 124 21.79 -22.97 -9.59
C SER A 124 22.75 -22.67 -10.75
N GLY A 125 23.16 -23.71 -11.47
CA GLY A 125 23.94 -23.60 -12.71
C GLY A 125 23.12 -23.08 -13.91
N ARG A 126 21.78 -22.96 -13.77
CA ARG A 126 20.93 -22.39 -14.82
C ARG A 126 20.94 -20.86 -14.73
N PRO A 127 21.32 -20.12 -15.80
CA PRO A 127 21.42 -18.65 -15.76
C PRO A 127 20.12 -17.97 -15.36
N PHE A 128 18.97 -18.50 -15.79
CA PHE A 128 17.66 -17.96 -15.44
C PHE A 128 17.36 -18.06 -13.94
N LEU A 129 17.61 -19.22 -13.32
CA LEU A 129 17.35 -19.43 -11.88
C LEU A 129 18.31 -18.61 -11.02
N ASN A 130 19.56 -18.49 -11.44
CA ASN A 130 20.54 -17.63 -10.78
C ASN A 130 20.08 -16.16 -10.81
N ARG A 131 19.60 -15.69 -11.97
CA ARG A 131 19.05 -14.33 -12.13
C ARG A 131 17.81 -14.10 -11.27
N LEU A 132 16.87 -15.06 -11.22
CA LEU A 132 15.72 -15.00 -10.31
C LEU A 132 16.15 -14.90 -8.84
N GLY A 133 17.13 -15.70 -8.42
CA GLY A 133 17.69 -15.64 -7.07
C GLY A 133 18.24 -14.26 -6.71
N ARG A 134 18.87 -13.57 -7.67
CA ARG A 134 19.35 -12.18 -7.46
C ARG A 134 18.21 -11.19 -7.29
N ILE A 135 17.19 -11.26 -8.16
CA ILE A 135 16.00 -10.39 -8.07
C ILE A 135 15.30 -10.57 -6.72
N LEU A 136 15.17 -11.80 -6.22
CA LEU A 136 14.55 -12.09 -4.93
C LEU A 136 15.42 -11.71 -3.72
N SER A 137 16.73 -11.55 -3.91
CA SER A 137 17.69 -11.18 -2.85
C SER A 137 17.92 -9.68 -2.73
N GLU A 138 17.75 -8.94 -3.82
CA GLU A 138 17.97 -7.50 -3.84
C GLU A 138 16.78 -6.80 -3.18
N PRO A 139 17.00 -5.93 -2.17
CA PRO A 139 15.96 -5.00 -1.76
C PRO A 139 15.63 -4.10 -2.97
N PRO A 140 14.36 -3.76 -3.21
CA PRO A 140 14.00 -2.89 -4.32
C PRO A 140 14.85 -1.62 -4.25
N PRO A 141 15.33 -1.09 -5.39
CA PRO A 141 16.05 0.18 -5.41
C PRO A 141 15.09 1.23 -4.88
N THR A 142 15.33 1.68 -3.65
CA THR A 142 14.52 2.70 -3.01
C THR A 142 14.72 4.00 -3.78
N ALA A 143 13.68 4.43 -4.49
CA ALA A 143 13.57 5.79 -4.96
C ALA A 143 13.54 6.70 -3.73
N ASN A 144 14.59 7.51 -3.59
CA ASN A 144 14.71 8.71 -2.77
C ASN A 144 14.58 8.55 -1.24
N THR A 145 15.73 8.38 -0.59
CA THR A 145 16.01 9.04 0.71
C THR A 145 17.13 10.05 0.50
N THR A 146 16.78 11.22 -0.03
CA THR A 146 17.56 12.44 0.17
C THR A 146 17.41 12.87 1.63
N GLY A 147 18.25 12.29 2.48
CA GLY A 147 18.48 12.74 3.85
C GLY A 147 19.93 13.19 3.96
N GLY A 148 20.18 14.47 3.67
CA GLY A 148 21.48 15.09 3.84
C GLY A 148 21.90 15.08 5.31
N GLY A 149 22.93 14.30 5.63
CA GLY A 149 23.66 14.34 6.89
C GLY A 149 25.09 14.75 6.59
N ARG A 150 25.31 16.05 6.65
CA ARG A 150 26.56 16.78 6.41
C ARG A 150 27.69 16.18 7.26
N ALA A 151 28.71 15.64 6.59
CA ALA A 151 29.99 15.37 7.22
C ALA A 151 30.62 16.71 7.64
N SER A 152 31.03 16.82 8.89
CA SER A 152 32.02 17.81 9.32
C SER A 152 32.93 17.20 10.39
N PRO A 153 34.22 17.56 10.38
CA PRO A 153 35.27 16.80 11.04
C PRO A 153 35.52 17.33 12.44
N THR A 154 35.75 16.44 13.40
CA THR A 154 36.41 16.82 14.67
C THR A 154 37.56 15.86 14.92
N ALA A 155 38.77 16.41 14.79
CA ALA A 155 40.01 15.84 15.23
C ALA A 155 40.12 15.92 16.76
N ALA A 156 40.63 14.87 17.39
CA ALA A 156 41.41 14.95 18.63
C ALA A 156 42.23 13.67 18.81
N ASN A 157 43.53 13.88 18.97
CA ASN A 157 44.61 12.90 19.12
C ASN A 157 44.53 12.10 20.42
N SER A 158 45.02 10.85 20.41
CA SER A 158 46.32 10.47 21.03
C SER A 158 46.61 8.96 20.96
N PRO A 159 47.89 8.55 21.05
CA PRO A 159 48.40 7.34 20.42
C PRO A 159 48.67 6.20 21.42
N SER A 160 48.61 4.95 20.95
CA SER A 160 49.41 3.89 21.57
C SER A 160 49.73 2.77 20.58
N SER A 161 50.98 2.36 20.65
CA SER A 161 51.78 1.56 19.73
C SER A 161 51.55 0.05 19.84
N ARG A 162 51.36 -0.65 18.72
CA ARG A 162 52.04 -1.93 18.42
C ARG A 162 51.90 -2.36 16.96
N ALA A 163 53.02 -2.76 16.37
CA ALA A 163 53.18 -3.21 14.98
C ALA A 163 52.68 -4.66 14.75
N PRO A 164 52.56 -5.13 13.48
CA PRO A 164 51.65 -6.20 13.06
C PRO A 164 52.31 -7.58 12.87
N SER A 165 51.48 -8.63 12.84
CA SER A 165 51.84 -9.98 12.35
C SER A 165 50.87 -10.40 11.23
N PRO A 166 51.31 -10.98 10.10
CA PRO A 166 50.44 -11.35 8.99
C PRO A 166 50.13 -12.85 8.97
N SER A 167 48.86 -13.23 9.06
CA SER A 167 48.43 -14.57 8.63
C SER A 167 46.92 -14.67 8.36
N SER A 168 46.60 -15.23 7.20
CA SER A 168 45.38 -15.98 6.84
C SER A 168 44.14 -15.23 6.30
N SER A 169 44.00 -15.35 4.97
CA SER A 169 42.77 -15.66 4.21
C SER A 169 41.74 -14.54 3.92
N PRO A 170 41.32 -14.37 2.65
CA PRO A 170 40.29 -13.41 2.28
C PRO A 170 38.92 -13.92 2.74
N LYS A 171 38.42 -13.38 3.85
CA LYS A 171 37.02 -13.54 4.25
C LYS A 171 36.17 -12.70 3.31
N HIS A 172 35.53 -13.35 2.33
CA HIS A 172 34.36 -12.78 1.66
C HIS A 172 33.38 -12.30 2.74
N PRO A 173 32.97 -11.02 2.75
CA PRO A 173 31.97 -10.57 3.71
C PRO A 173 30.64 -11.21 3.30
N LEU A 174 30.26 -12.28 4.01
CA LEU A 174 28.88 -12.73 4.05
C LEU A 174 28.07 -11.54 4.58
N ARG A 175 27.40 -10.82 3.66
CA ARG A 175 26.40 -9.80 4.01
C ARG A 175 25.46 -10.45 5.02
N ARG A 176 25.48 -9.93 6.25
CA ARG A 176 24.46 -10.21 7.26
C ARG A 176 23.11 -10.15 6.56
N SER A 177 22.35 -11.23 6.66
CA SER A 177 20.94 -11.22 6.27
C SER A 177 20.32 -9.98 6.87
N SER A 178 19.86 -9.06 6.03
CA SER A 178 19.04 -7.93 6.47
C SER A 178 17.96 -8.52 7.38
N SER A 179 17.93 -8.08 8.63
CA SER A 179 16.89 -8.49 9.56
C SER A 179 15.53 -8.30 8.88
N SER A 180 14.58 -9.21 9.16
CA SER A 180 13.19 -9.11 8.69
C SER A 180 12.54 -7.73 8.95
N LEU A 181 13.13 -6.95 9.86
CA LEU A 181 12.79 -5.57 10.19
C LEU A 181 13.10 -4.54 9.07
N SER A 182 13.95 -4.86 8.09
CA SER A 182 14.41 -3.92 7.05
C SER A 182 13.69 -4.08 5.70
N ARG A 183 12.94 -5.16 5.48
CA ARG A 183 12.24 -5.36 4.22
C ARG A 183 10.93 -4.56 4.20
N PRO A 184 10.62 -3.83 3.11
CA PRO A 184 9.32 -3.21 2.96
C PRO A 184 8.24 -4.30 2.90
N THR A 185 7.12 -4.05 3.57
CA THR A 185 5.92 -4.89 3.45
C THR A 185 5.23 -4.66 2.11
N VAL A 186 4.36 -5.59 1.69
CA VAL A 186 3.60 -5.47 0.44
C VAL A 186 2.76 -4.21 0.40
N THR A 187 2.05 -3.91 1.49
CA THR A 187 1.25 -2.68 1.63
C THR A 187 2.10 -1.42 1.51
N SER A 188 3.29 -1.37 2.13
CA SER A 188 4.17 -0.21 2.03
C SER A 188 4.69 0.03 0.61
N GLN A 189 5.04 -1.05 -0.11
CA GLN A 189 5.45 -1.00 -1.51
C GLN A 189 4.29 -0.57 -2.41
N PHE A 190 3.12 -1.20 -2.24
CA PHE A 190 1.89 -0.85 -2.96
C PHE A 190 1.52 0.62 -2.78
N ALA A 191 1.53 1.13 -1.55
CA ALA A 191 1.24 2.54 -1.26
C ALA A 191 2.25 3.48 -1.92
N SER A 192 3.53 3.11 -1.98
CA SER A 192 4.57 3.88 -2.68
C SER A 192 4.33 3.91 -4.18
N ASP A 193 4.07 2.76 -4.79
CA ASP A 193 3.85 2.63 -6.24
C ASP A 193 2.56 3.35 -6.66
N LEU A 194 1.50 3.25 -5.87
CA LEU A 194 0.25 3.95 -6.09
C LEU A 194 0.44 5.47 -6.00
N ARG A 195 1.20 5.99 -5.04
CA ARG A 195 1.55 7.42 -4.95
C ARG A 195 2.34 7.90 -6.18
N SER A 196 3.30 7.11 -6.63
CA SER A 196 4.09 7.41 -7.84
C SER A 196 3.22 7.41 -9.11
N LEU A 197 2.33 6.42 -9.26
CA LEU A 197 1.36 6.39 -10.35
C LEU A 197 0.42 7.60 -10.29
N ARG A 198 -0.12 7.92 -9.11
CA ARG A 198 -1.03 9.05 -8.90
C ARG A 198 -0.38 10.37 -9.30
N SER A 199 0.87 10.61 -8.89
CA SER A 199 1.62 11.82 -9.24
C SER A 199 1.80 11.97 -10.75
N ARG A 200 2.10 10.88 -11.47
CA ARG A 200 2.20 10.90 -12.94
C ARG A 200 0.87 11.20 -13.62
N ILE A 201 -0.22 10.62 -13.11
CA ILE A 201 -1.56 10.86 -13.62
C ILE A 201 -1.96 12.33 -13.40
N ASP A 202 -1.68 12.90 -12.22
CA ASP A 202 -2.03 14.28 -11.88
C ASP A 202 -1.23 15.32 -12.69
N ALA A 203 -0.05 14.96 -13.18
CA ALA A 203 0.76 15.78 -14.09
C ALA A 203 0.34 15.66 -15.57
N SER A 204 -0.66 14.83 -15.88
CA SER A 204 -1.12 14.58 -17.26
C SER A 204 -2.52 15.16 -17.51
N SER A 205 -2.97 15.11 -18.77
CA SER A 205 -4.37 15.36 -19.14
C SER A 205 -5.11 14.03 -19.29
N PRO A 206 -5.86 13.57 -18.26
CA PRO A 206 -6.50 12.27 -18.29
C PRO A 206 -7.78 12.28 -19.12
N HIS A 207 -8.01 11.20 -19.88
CA HIS A 207 -9.30 10.88 -20.49
C HIS A 207 -9.91 9.68 -19.76
N TYR A 208 -11.17 9.79 -19.34
CA TYR A 208 -11.84 8.76 -18.54
C TYR A 208 -12.77 7.91 -19.42
N VAL A 209 -12.54 6.60 -19.44
CA VAL A 209 -13.45 5.60 -20.02
C VAL A 209 -14.04 4.76 -18.89
N ARG A 210 -15.36 4.76 -18.74
CA ARG A 210 -16.07 3.99 -17.71
C ARG A 210 -16.69 2.73 -18.32
N CYS A 211 -16.19 1.58 -17.90
CA CYS A 211 -16.76 0.29 -18.28
C CYS A 211 -17.85 -0.11 -17.28
N LEU A 212 -19.02 -0.54 -17.76
CA LEU A 212 -20.14 -0.98 -16.94
C LEU A 212 -20.39 -2.47 -17.14
N LYS A 213 -20.56 -3.22 -16.04
CA LYS A 213 -20.93 -4.63 -16.06
C LYS A 213 -22.45 -4.76 -16.25
N PRO A 214 -22.95 -5.38 -17.34
CA PRO A 214 -24.38 -5.40 -17.62
C PRO A 214 -25.16 -6.42 -16.79
N ASN A 215 -24.51 -7.50 -16.32
CA ASN A 215 -25.09 -8.53 -15.45
C ASN A 215 -23.99 -9.32 -14.72
N ASP A 216 -24.34 -9.95 -13.60
CA ASP A 216 -23.40 -10.76 -12.81
C ASP A 216 -23.21 -12.20 -13.31
N ASP A 217 -24.13 -12.69 -14.13
CA ASP A 217 -24.16 -14.09 -14.63
C ASP A 217 -23.23 -14.33 -15.82
N LEU A 218 -22.47 -13.32 -16.25
CA LEU A 218 -21.56 -13.37 -17.40
C LEU A 218 -22.26 -13.73 -18.72
N LEU A 219 -23.55 -13.41 -18.85
CA LEU A 219 -24.33 -13.71 -20.04
C LEU A 219 -24.23 -12.58 -21.08
N PRO A 220 -23.93 -12.88 -22.36
CA PRO A 220 -23.95 -11.87 -23.40
C PRO A 220 -25.38 -11.35 -23.60
N GLN A 221 -25.51 -10.08 -24.01
CA GLN A 221 -26.80 -9.41 -24.30
C GLN A 221 -27.82 -9.38 -23.16
N LYS A 222 -27.45 -9.80 -21.95
CA LYS A 222 -28.29 -9.67 -20.76
C LYS A 222 -27.99 -8.36 -20.05
N PHE A 223 -28.96 -7.46 -19.99
CA PHE A 223 -28.86 -6.19 -19.28
C PHE A 223 -29.74 -6.21 -18.03
N VAL A 224 -29.13 -5.96 -16.87
CA VAL A 224 -29.82 -5.86 -15.58
C VAL A 224 -29.80 -4.37 -15.15
N PRO A 225 -30.91 -3.64 -15.31
CA PRO A 225 -30.94 -2.20 -15.06
C PRO A 225 -30.49 -1.80 -13.66
N GLY A 226 -30.87 -2.55 -12.63
CA GLY A 226 -30.48 -2.26 -11.24
C GLY A 226 -28.97 -2.28 -11.02
N VAL A 227 -28.29 -3.31 -11.54
CA VAL A 227 -26.83 -3.48 -11.42
C VAL A 227 -26.09 -2.35 -12.14
N VAL A 228 -26.58 -1.92 -13.30
CA VAL A 228 -25.98 -0.81 -14.04
C VAL A 228 -26.26 0.54 -13.37
N ALA A 229 -27.48 0.75 -12.87
CA ALA A 229 -27.86 1.96 -12.15
C ALA A 229 -27.03 2.15 -10.86
N ASP A 230 -26.74 1.07 -10.13
CA ASP A 230 -25.86 1.10 -8.95
C ASP A 230 -24.44 1.52 -9.34
N GLN A 231 -23.90 0.96 -10.42
CA GLN A 231 -22.58 1.34 -10.92
C GLN A 231 -22.51 2.82 -11.34
N LEU A 232 -23.54 3.33 -12.03
CA LEU A 232 -23.61 4.73 -12.44
C LEU A 232 -23.63 5.68 -11.23
N ARG A 233 -24.41 5.34 -10.19
CA ARG A 233 -24.45 6.08 -8.93
C ARG A 233 -23.08 6.06 -8.23
N CYS A 234 -22.48 4.89 -8.07
CA CYS A 234 -21.17 4.75 -7.42
C CYS A 234 -20.03 5.41 -8.21
N ALA A 235 -20.15 5.50 -9.54
CA ALA A 235 -19.14 6.08 -10.40
C ALA A 235 -19.18 7.62 -10.47
N GLY A 236 -20.16 8.26 -9.83
CA GLY A 236 -20.31 9.72 -9.85
C GLY A 236 -20.70 10.25 -11.23
N VAL A 237 -21.39 9.44 -12.05
CA VAL A 237 -21.74 9.80 -13.43
C VAL A 237 -22.97 10.71 -13.46
N LEU A 238 -23.95 10.48 -12.59
CA LEU A 238 -25.18 11.26 -12.55
C LEU A 238 -24.93 12.68 -12.03
N GLU A 239 -23.89 12.86 -11.22
CA GLU A 239 -23.44 14.15 -10.73
C GLU A 239 -22.62 14.91 -11.78
N ALA A 240 -22.16 14.23 -12.85
CA ALA A 240 -21.28 14.78 -13.88
C ALA A 240 -21.99 15.25 -15.16
N VAL A 241 -23.27 14.94 -15.31
CA VAL A 241 -24.06 15.15 -16.53
C VAL A 241 -25.27 16.03 -16.24
#